data_AF-K0RR69-F1
#
_entry.id   AF-K0RR69-F1
#
_cell.length_a   1.000
_cell.length_b   1.000
_cell.length_c   1.000
_cell.angle_alpha   90.00
_cell.angle_beta   90.00
_cell.angle_gamma   90.00
#
_symmetry.space_group_name_H-M   'P 1'
#
loop_
_entity.id
_entity.type
_entity.pdbx_description
1 polymer ?
#
loop_
_entity_poly.entity_id
_entity_poly.type
_entity_poly.pdbx_seq_one_letter_code
_entity_poly.pdbx_strand_id
1 'polypeptide(L)'
;MTFSFCGACERLLPDDAFDEEQRRRRQSIRRCQDCIAAGNELVLMKRGTARDEEDFCSVCQLPLPIAMEESMLQPCCMKRVCNGCILSAKKCGILKNGCPFCRTPIAIAKERELLAMVTERVAVLDPVAVCFLGYHHVRGGYGLVKDPKKVIEFCQKAADMGDKNAHYILGDAYRKKWEKCSTEVCSDRDLSFQHYEKAAMEGHIFARFTLGVLECKEGHRDLALQHFLISAKMGHKLSMDNVKILLTGSIATEAICAEALQEYEAAVEDMTSTSREEAKQMGAENIRSFII
;
A
#
# COMPACT_ATOMS: atom_id res chain seq x y z
N MET A 1 -28.21 -19.10 -19.24
CA MET A 1 -28.07 -17.65 -19.08
C MET A 1 -26.72 -17.40 -18.44
N THR A 2 -25.91 -16.54 -19.04
CA THR A 2 -24.65 -16.08 -18.48
C THR A 2 -24.90 -14.87 -17.59
N PHE A 3 -24.14 -14.77 -16.50
CA PHE A 3 -24.29 -13.73 -15.51
C PHE A 3 -22.96 -13.02 -15.28
N SER A 4 -23.05 -11.73 -15.01
CA SER A 4 -21.93 -10.82 -14.83
C SER A 4 -22.12 -10.00 -13.56
N PHE A 5 -21.03 -9.74 -12.85
CA PHE A 5 -21.05 -8.97 -11.62
C PHE A 5 -20.81 -7.48 -11.90
N CYS A 6 -21.59 -6.62 -11.25
CA CYS A 6 -21.44 -5.16 -11.32
C CYS A 6 -20.61 -4.65 -10.14
N GLY A 7 -19.46 -4.04 -10.39
CA GLY A 7 -18.57 -3.47 -9.38
C GLY A 7 -19.08 -2.18 -8.69
N ALA A 8 -20.20 -1.62 -9.13
CA ALA A 8 -20.83 -0.45 -8.48
C ALA A 8 -21.93 -0.81 -7.49
N CYS A 9 -22.80 -1.78 -7.83
CA CYS A 9 -23.90 -2.24 -6.96
C CYS A 9 -23.69 -3.62 -6.34
N GLU A 10 -22.56 -4.28 -6.64
CA GLU A 10 -22.14 -5.58 -6.10
C GLU A 10 -23.15 -6.72 -6.32
N ARG A 11 -23.92 -6.64 -7.41
CA ARG A 11 -24.92 -7.64 -7.80
C ARG A 11 -24.46 -8.48 -8.98
N LEU A 12 -24.82 -9.75 -8.94
CA LEU A 12 -24.78 -10.65 -10.08
C LEU A 12 -26.05 -10.42 -10.92
N LEU A 13 -25.88 -10.04 -12.18
CA LEU A 13 -26.96 -9.66 -13.09
C LEU A 13 -26.84 -10.43 -14.41
N PRO A 14 -27.92 -10.62 -15.17
CA PRO A 14 -27.82 -11.22 -16.50
C PRO A 14 -26.97 -10.35 -17.44
N ASP A 15 -26.31 -10.96 -18.42
CA ASP A 15 -25.34 -10.26 -19.28
C ASP A 15 -25.92 -9.13 -20.13
N ASP A 16 -27.24 -9.11 -20.38
CA ASP A 16 -27.93 -8.03 -21.11
C ASP A 16 -28.05 -6.73 -20.31
N ALA A 17 -27.85 -6.79 -18.98
CA ALA A 17 -27.75 -5.60 -18.12
C ALA A 17 -26.46 -4.80 -18.34
N PHE A 18 -25.55 -5.28 -19.21
CA PHE A 18 -24.26 -4.67 -19.50
C PHE A 18 -24.12 -4.42 -21.00
N ASP A 19 -23.68 -3.22 -21.37
CA ASP A 19 -23.32 -2.95 -22.76
C ASP A 19 -22.06 -3.74 -23.20
N GLU A 20 -21.74 -3.68 -24.48
CA GLU A 20 -20.59 -4.41 -25.04
C GLU A 20 -19.25 -3.98 -24.41
N GLU A 21 -19.08 -2.69 -24.13
CA GLU A 21 -17.86 -2.13 -23.55
C GLU A 21 -17.70 -2.60 -22.09
N GLN A 22 -18.77 -2.57 -21.30
CA GLN A 22 -18.79 -3.04 -19.92
C GLN A 22 -18.53 -4.55 -19.82
N ARG A 23 -18.99 -5.34 -20.79
CA ARG A 23 -18.72 -6.80 -20.81
C ARG A 23 -17.24 -7.12 -21.05
N ARG A 24 -16.50 -6.25 -21.76
CA ARG A 24 -15.04 -6.38 -21.97
C ARG A 24 -14.24 -5.96 -20.75
N ARG A 25 -14.79 -5.08 -19.90
CA ARG A 25 -14.15 -4.67 -18.65
C ARG A 25 -14.04 -5.83 -17.67
N ARG A 26 -12.95 -5.83 -16.90
CA ARG A 26 -12.79 -6.73 -15.75
C ARG A 26 -13.89 -6.49 -14.71
N GLN A 27 -14.18 -7.52 -13.93
CA GLN A 27 -15.31 -7.57 -12.99
C GLN A 27 -15.39 -6.34 -12.06
N SER A 28 -14.27 -5.90 -11.52
CA SER A 28 -14.19 -4.84 -10.50
C SER A 28 -14.50 -3.43 -11.00
N ILE A 29 -14.35 -3.18 -12.31
CA ILE A 29 -14.63 -1.87 -12.93
C ILE A 29 -15.82 -1.88 -13.90
N ARG A 30 -16.51 -3.03 -13.98
CA ARG A 30 -17.72 -3.21 -14.76
C ARG A 30 -18.91 -2.58 -14.03
N ARG A 31 -19.76 -1.86 -14.76
CA ARG A 31 -21.02 -1.30 -14.26
C ARG A 31 -22.19 -1.75 -15.13
N CYS A 32 -23.31 -2.09 -14.50
CA CYS A 32 -24.56 -2.31 -15.23
C CYS A 32 -25.13 -0.98 -15.74
N GLN A 33 -26.01 -1.06 -16.73
CA GLN A 33 -26.62 0.11 -17.37
C GLN A 33 -27.33 1.03 -16.35
N ASP A 34 -28.04 0.46 -15.37
CA ASP A 34 -28.69 1.22 -14.30
C ASP A 34 -27.69 2.02 -13.46
N CYS A 35 -26.55 1.40 -13.11
CA CYS A 35 -25.49 2.08 -12.37
C CYS A 35 -24.84 3.20 -13.18
N ILE A 36 -24.68 3.01 -14.50
CA ILE A 36 -24.15 4.04 -15.39
C ILE A 36 -25.13 5.21 -15.48
N ALA A 37 -26.41 4.93 -15.72
CA ALA A 37 -27.47 5.94 -15.82
C ALA A 37 -27.65 6.73 -14.51
N ALA A 38 -27.52 6.07 -13.36
CA ALA A 38 -27.60 6.69 -12.05
C ALA A 38 -26.31 7.42 -11.61
N GLY A 39 -25.22 7.31 -12.38
CA GLY A 39 -23.92 7.88 -11.97
C GLY A 39 -23.28 7.17 -10.77
N ASN A 40 -23.66 5.92 -10.50
CA ASN A 40 -23.14 5.16 -9.36
C ASN A 40 -21.64 4.87 -9.53
N GLU A 41 -20.87 5.28 -8.53
CA GLU A 41 -19.44 5.00 -8.44
C GLU A 41 -19.17 3.54 -8.08
N LEU A 42 -18.04 3.04 -8.60
CA LEU A 42 -17.51 1.73 -8.26
C LEU A 42 -17.20 1.65 -6.77
N VAL A 43 -17.48 0.50 -6.15
CA VAL A 43 -17.09 0.26 -4.75
C VAL A 43 -15.58 0.36 -4.56
N LEU A 44 -14.81 -0.04 -5.59
CA LEU A 44 -13.37 0.17 -5.65
C LEU A 44 -12.96 1.63 -5.43
N MET A 45 -13.77 2.62 -5.82
CA MET A 45 -13.44 4.04 -5.67
C MET A 45 -13.92 4.64 -4.34
N LYS A 46 -14.87 3.98 -3.67
CA LYS A 46 -15.47 4.44 -2.41
C LYS A 46 -14.74 3.92 -1.17
N ARG A 47 -14.02 2.81 -1.25
CA ARG A 47 -13.31 2.17 -0.12
C ARG A 47 -11.83 2.56 -0.09
N GLY A 48 -11.19 2.52 1.07
CA GLY A 48 -9.75 2.77 1.19
C GLY A 48 -9.34 4.14 0.65
N THR A 49 -10.14 5.15 1.00
CA THR A 49 -9.94 6.56 0.61
C THR A 49 -9.20 7.38 1.66
N ALA A 50 -8.99 6.80 2.85
CA ALA A 50 -8.22 7.36 3.93
C ALA A 50 -7.21 6.32 4.46
N ARG A 51 -6.21 6.81 5.21
CA ARG A 51 -5.24 6.00 5.94
C ARG A 51 -5.91 5.29 7.11
N ASP A 52 -5.47 4.06 7.40
CA ASP A 52 -5.91 3.32 8.58
C ASP A 52 -4.91 3.45 9.74
N GLU A 53 -5.23 2.87 10.89
CA GLU A 53 -4.41 2.94 12.12
C GLU A 53 -2.97 2.44 11.93
N GLU A 54 -2.73 1.51 11.00
CA GLU A 54 -1.40 0.96 10.74
C GLU A 54 -0.48 1.93 10.01
N ASP A 55 -1.07 2.94 9.35
CA ASP A 55 -0.36 4.02 8.68
C ASP A 55 0.04 5.16 9.63
N PHE A 56 -0.16 5.00 10.95
CA PHE A 56 0.22 5.98 11.97
C PHE A 56 1.41 5.49 12.81
N CYS A 57 2.25 6.43 13.21
CA CYS A 57 3.41 6.12 14.05
C CYS A 57 2.93 5.64 15.41
N SER A 58 3.31 4.44 15.82
CA SER A 58 2.83 3.86 17.08
C SER A 58 3.29 4.61 18.33
N VAL A 59 4.23 5.56 18.21
CA VAL A 59 4.72 6.40 19.32
C VAL A 59 4.05 7.78 19.33
N CYS A 60 4.12 8.54 18.23
CA CYS A 60 3.60 9.92 18.19
C CYS A 60 2.18 10.05 17.63
N GLN A 61 1.58 8.95 17.13
CA GLN A 61 0.23 8.92 16.55
C GLN A 61 0.00 9.89 15.37
N LEU A 62 1.08 10.44 14.79
CA LEU A 62 1.02 11.19 13.54
C LEU A 62 1.10 10.21 12.35
N PRO A 63 0.41 10.49 11.23
CA PRO A 63 0.56 9.72 9.99
C PRO A 63 2.02 9.50 9.65
N LEU A 64 2.39 8.27 9.30
CA LEU A 64 3.77 7.94 8.94
C LEU A 64 4.15 8.61 7.61
N PRO A 65 5.40 9.08 7.46
CA PRO A 65 5.89 9.47 6.15
C PRO A 65 5.76 8.32 5.15
N ILE A 66 5.38 8.64 3.91
CA ILE A 66 5.19 7.64 2.84
C ILE A 66 6.52 6.98 2.44
N ALA A 67 7.62 7.75 2.51
CA ALA A 67 8.96 7.24 2.26
C ALA A 67 9.31 6.14 3.27
N MET A 68 9.48 4.91 2.79
CA MET A 68 9.69 3.73 3.64
C MET A 68 10.98 3.83 4.47
N GLU A 69 11.95 4.64 4.04
CA GLU A 69 13.20 4.94 4.73
C GLU A 69 13.05 5.88 5.92
N GLU A 70 11.94 6.64 6.00
CA GLU A 70 11.67 7.60 7.08
C GLU A 70 10.90 6.96 8.27
N SER A 71 10.67 5.65 8.22
CA SER A 71 10.13 4.86 9.32
C SER A 71 10.74 3.46 9.39
N MET A 72 10.58 2.79 10.53
CA MET A 72 11.10 1.44 10.73
C MET A 72 10.07 0.56 11.44
N LEU A 73 9.85 -0.63 10.87
CA LEU A 73 9.12 -1.72 11.53
C LEU A 73 9.99 -2.33 12.63
N GLN A 74 9.45 -2.45 13.83
CA GLN A 74 10.15 -2.97 14.99
C GLN A 74 9.96 -4.49 15.13
N PRO A 75 11.02 -5.33 15.00
CA PRO A 75 10.87 -6.79 14.96
C PRO A 75 10.29 -7.42 16.24
N CYS A 76 10.42 -6.74 17.37
CA CYS A 76 9.89 -7.21 18.66
C CYS A 76 8.36 -7.12 18.77
N CYS A 77 7.70 -6.22 18.04
CA CYS A 77 6.27 -5.94 18.20
C CYS A 77 5.50 -5.70 16.90
N MET A 78 6.17 -5.77 15.74
CA MET A 78 5.61 -5.46 14.41
C MET A 78 4.96 -4.07 14.31
N LYS A 79 5.34 -3.14 15.20
CA LYS A 79 4.86 -1.76 15.15
C LYS A 79 5.85 -0.88 14.38
N ARG A 80 5.30 0.05 13.60
CA ARG A 80 6.09 0.96 12.77
C ARG A 80 6.27 2.29 13.49
N VAL A 81 7.52 2.73 13.56
CA VAL A 81 7.93 3.93 14.28
C VAL A 81 8.63 4.87 13.31
N CYS A 82 8.23 6.15 13.28
CA CYS A 82 8.91 7.13 12.43
C CYS A 82 10.33 7.43 12.93
N ASN A 83 11.23 7.80 12.03
CA ASN A 83 12.62 8.10 12.36
C ASN A 83 12.75 9.26 13.36
N GLY A 84 11.80 10.20 13.38
CA GLY A 84 11.75 11.25 14.40
C GLY A 84 11.54 10.70 15.82
N CYS A 85 10.64 9.74 16.01
CA CYS A 85 10.44 9.09 17.30
C CYS A 85 11.65 8.22 17.70
N ILE A 86 12.30 7.58 16.73
CA ILE A 86 13.55 6.83 16.97
C ILE A 86 14.66 7.78 17.44
N LEU A 87 14.86 8.90 16.74
CA LEU A 87 15.84 9.92 17.12
C LEU A 87 15.56 10.49 18.51
N SER A 88 14.31 10.85 18.80
CA SER A 88 13.92 11.35 20.12
C SER A 88 14.14 10.31 21.22
N ALA A 89 13.83 9.04 20.96
CA ALA A 89 14.12 7.94 21.89
C ALA A 89 15.63 7.74 22.11
N LYS A 90 16.48 7.97 21.10
CA LYS A 90 17.95 7.98 21.26
C LYS A 90 18.39 9.09 22.20
N LYS A 91 17.93 10.33 21.95
CA LYS A 91 18.29 11.52 22.73
C LYS A 91 17.87 11.37 24.19
N CYS A 92 16.75 10.72 24.46
CA CYS A 92 16.25 10.44 25.82
C CYS A 92 16.91 9.22 26.49
N GLY A 93 17.85 8.54 25.83
CA GLY A 93 18.53 7.36 26.37
C GLY A 93 17.69 6.07 26.37
N ILE A 94 16.47 6.08 25.84
CA ILE A 94 15.57 4.91 25.76
C ILE A 94 16.17 3.84 24.85
N LEU A 95 16.71 4.24 23.69
CA LEU A 95 17.30 3.30 22.72
C LEU A 95 18.58 2.62 23.20
N LYS A 96 19.19 3.07 24.32
CA LYS A 96 20.27 2.27 24.93
C LYS A 96 19.74 0.92 25.44
N ASN A 97 18.43 0.81 25.68
CA ASN A 97 17.81 -0.31 26.39
C ASN A 97 16.54 -0.89 25.72
N GLY A 98 16.14 -0.48 24.51
CA GLY A 98 15.02 -1.15 23.83
C GLY A 98 14.26 -0.40 22.75
N CYS A 99 13.22 -1.07 22.24
CA CYS A 99 12.28 -0.55 21.24
C CYS A 99 11.58 0.74 21.72
N PRO A 100 11.48 1.80 20.88
CA PRO A 100 10.77 3.03 21.25
C PRO A 100 9.29 2.83 21.60
N PHE A 101 8.67 1.73 21.15
CA PHE A 101 7.27 1.43 21.40
C PHE A 101 7.08 0.47 22.58
N CYS A 102 7.45 -0.81 22.43
CA CYS A 102 7.20 -1.82 23.45
C CYS A 102 8.30 -1.94 24.52
N ARG A 103 9.37 -1.15 24.42
CA ARG A 103 10.52 -1.14 25.34
C ARG A 103 11.28 -2.47 25.46
N THR A 104 10.97 -3.48 24.64
CA THR A 104 11.73 -4.73 24.57
C THR A 104 13.19 -4.41 24.30
N PRO A 105 14.14 -4.91 25.10
CA PRO A 105 15.56 -4.69 24.87
C PRO A 105 15.98 -5.18 23.48
N ILE A 106 16.47 -4.26 22.66
CA ILE A 106 17.11 -4.54 21.37
C ILE A 106 18.60 -4.31 21.62
N ALA A 107 19.22 -5.19 22.42
CA ALA A 107 20.66 -5.13 22.61
C ALA A 107 21.29 -5.61 21.31
N ILE A 108 21.91 -4.70 20.51
CA ILE A 108 22.66 -4.95 19.26
C ILE A 108 22.41 -6.37 18.74
N ALA A 109 21.17 -6.59 18.31
CA ALA A 109 20.68 -7.94 18.15
C ALA A 109 21.35 -8.49 16.90
N LYS A 110 22.14 -9.57 17.05
CA LYS A 110 22.63 -10.30 15.88
C LYS A 110 21.42 -10.70 15.04
N GLU A 111 21.56 -10.79 13.73
CA GLU A 111 20.47 -11.17 12.81
C GLU A 111 19.60 -12.34 13.29
N ARG A 112 20.21 -13.34 13.96
CA ARG A 112 19.55 -14.48 14.61
C ARG A 112 18.52 -14.13 15.69
N GLU A 113 18.78 -13.09 16.49
CA GLU A 113 17.89 -12.67 17.59
C GLU A 113 16.69 -11.89 17.04
N LEU A 114 16.89 -11.11 15.97
CA LEU A 114 15.78 -10.45 15.25
C LEU A 114 14.85 -11.48 14.59
N LEU A 115 15.41 -12.53 13.98
CA LEU A 115 14.61 -13.60 13.40
C LEU A 115 13.81 -14.37 14.46
N ALA A 116 14.36 -14.60 15.65
CA ALA A 116 13.65 -15.25 16.76
C ALA A 116 12.40 -14.44 17.16
N MET A 117 12.54 -13.11 17.35
CA MET A 117 11.40 -12.24 17.66
C MET A 117 10.32 -12.26 16.57
N VAL A 118 10.73 -12.20 15.29
CA VAL A 118 9.78 -12.30 14.17
C VAL A 118 9.08 -13.65 14.16
N THR A 119 9.80 -14.73 14.45
CA THR A 119 9.26 -16.10 14.47
C THR A 119 8.23 -16.27 15.60
N GLU A 120 8.48 -15.69 16.77
CA GLU A 120 7.50 -15.64 17.87
C GLU A 120 6.22 -14.92 17.46
N ARG A 121 6.33 -13.81 16.71
CA ARG A 121 5.18 -13.09 16.16
C ARG A 121 4.42 -13.89 15.11
N VAL A 122 5.14 -14.60 14.23
CA VAL A 122 4.54 -15.54 13.26
C VAL A 122 3.79 -16.67 13.96
N ALA A 123 4.32 -17.19 15.07
CA ALA A 123 3.69 -18.28 15.83
C ALA A 123 2.33 -17.88 16.44
N VAL A 124 2.14 -16.60 16.77
CA VAL A 124 0.84 -16.05 17.22
C VAL A 124 0.01 -15.48 16.08
N LEU A 125 0.35 -15.81 14.82
CA LEU A 125 -0.38 -15.42 13.60
C LEU A 125 -0.48 -13.90 13.40
N ASP A 126 0.55 -13.14 13.78
CA ASP A 126 0.65 -11.72 13.42
C ASP A 126 0.81 -11.58 11.90
N PRO A 127 -0.14 -10.92 11.20
CA PRO A 127 -0.15 -10.89 9.74
C PRO A 127 1.00 -10.06 9.16
N VAL A 128 1.42 -9.00 9.85
CA VAL A 128 2.58 -8.18 9.48
C VAL A 128 3.86 -9.00 9.61
N ALA A 129 4.00 -9.80 10.68
CA ALA A 129 5.16 -10.68 10.84
C ALA A 129 5.24 -11.77 9.76
N VAL A 130 4.10 -12.38 9.42
CA VAL A 130 4.02 -13.41 8.35
C VAL A 130 4.44 -12.80 7.01
N CYS A 131 3.90 -11.63 6.67
CA CYS A 131 4.25 -10.89 5.47
C CYS A 131 5.74 -10.51 5.44
N PHE A 132 6.24 -9.97 6.56
CA PHE A 132 7.64 -9.57 6.73
C PHE A 132 8.58 -10.77 6.52
N LEU A 133 8.31 -11.91 7.15
CA LEU A 133 9.12 -13.11 7.00
C LEU A 133 9.14 -13.61 5.54
N GLY A 134 7.97 -13.61 4.88
CA GLY A 134 7.84 -13.96 3.46
C GLY A 134 8.69 -13.09 2.55
N TYR A 135 8.65 -11.77 2.75
CA TYR A 135 9.45 -10.82 1.97
C TYR A 135 10.96 -11.02 2.18
N HIS A 136 11.40 -11.26 3.42
CA HIS A 136 12.81 -11.42 3.75
C HIS A 136 13.41 -12.75 3.23
N HIS A 137 12.60 -13.79 3.03
CA HIS A 137 13.03 -15.01 2.33
C HIS A 137 13.48 -14.75 0.88
N VAL A 138 12.99 -13.71 0.19
CA VAL A 138 13.41 -13.39 -1.18
C VAL A 138 14.87 -12.94 -1.23
N ARG A 139 15.30 -12.14 -0.24
CA ARG A 139 16.63 -11.51 -0.21
C ARG A 139 17.64 -12.24 0.68
N GLY A 140 17.18 -13.21 1.48
CA GLY A 140 18.01 -13.90 2.47
C GLY A 140 18.39 -12.98 3.63
N GLY A 141 17.46 -12.13 4.07
CA GLY A 141 17.68 -11.27 5.24
C GLY A 141 17.70 -12.07 6.54
N TYR A 142 18.36 -11.56 7.57
CA TYR A 142 18.41 -12.18 8.90
C TYR A 142 18.98 -13.61 8.91
N GLY A 143 19.91 -13.92 8.01
CA GLY A 143 20.48 -15.26 7.84
C GLY A 143 19.52 -16.29 7.21
N LEU A 144 18.38 -15.87 6.65
CA LEU A 144 17.44 -16.77 6.00
C LEU A 144 17.99 -17.33 4.68
N VAL A 145 17.68 -18.60 4.40
CA VAL A 145 17.92 -19.19 3.08
C VAL A 145 17.02 -18.49 2.06
N LYS A 146 17.63 -18.04 0.96
CA LYS A 146 16.93 -17.42 -0.16
C LYS A 146 15.95 -18.41 -0.77
N ASP A 147 14.68 -18.07 -0.75
CA ASP A 147 13.62 -18.84 -1.38
C ASP A 147 12.54 -17.88 -1.90
N PRO A 148 12.58 -17.50 -3.19
CA PRO A 148 11.61 -16.59 -3.76
C PRO A 148 10.21 -17.20 -3.92
N LYS A 149 10.04 -18.53 -3.79
CA LYS A 149 8.71 -19.15 -3.88
C LYS A 149 7.92 -18.92 -2.60
N LYS A 150 8.60 -18.85 -1.45
CA LYS A 150 7.98 -18.58 -0.15
C LYS A 150 7.26 -17.24 -0.08
N VAL A 151 7.64 -16.25 -0.90
CA VAL A 151 6.96 -14.94 -0.87
C VAL A 151 5.47 -15.07 -1.18
N ILE A 152 5.10 -15.92 -2.15
CA ILE A 152 3.69 -16.10 -2.52
C ILE A 152 2.95 -16.81 -1.39
N GLU A 153 3.52 -17.87 -0.83
CA GLU A 153 2.91 -18.65 0.25
C GLU A 153 2.67 -17.81 1.51
N PHE A 154 3.71 -17.13 2.01
CA PHE A 154 3.61 -16.32 3.22
C PHE A 154 2.74 -15.08 3.01
N CYS A 155 2.90 -14.36 1.89
CA CYS A 155 2.04 -13.21 1.63
C CYS A 155 0.59 -13.64 1.37
N GLN A 156 0.31 -14.80 0.77
CA GLN A 156 -1.07 -15.28 0.66
C GLN A 156 -1.68 -15.49 2.04
N LYS A 157 -0.95 -16.15 2.95
CA LYS A 157 -1.40 -16.34 4.32
C LYS A 157 -1.62 -15.01 5.06
N ALA A 158 -0.73 -14.04 4.89
CA ALA A 158 -0.88 -12.71 5.49
C ALA A 158 -2.06 -11.92 4.91
N ALA A 159 -2.27 -12.01 3.60
CA ALA A 159 -3.40 -11.40 2.92
C ALA A 159 -4.74 -12.01 3.36
N ASP A 160 -4.80 -13.33 3.56
CA ASP A 160 -6.00 -14.02 4.10
C ASP A 160 -6.33 -13.59 5.55
N MET A 161 -5.34 -13.04 6.26
CA MET A 161 -5.49 -12.45 7.59
C MET A 161 -5.73 -10.93 7.56
N GLY A 162 -5.82 -10.31 6.36
CA GLY A 162 -6.14 -8.90 6.17
C GLY A 162 -4.95 -7.94 6.09
N ASP A 163 -3.72 -8.41 5.90
CA ASP A 163 -2.59 -7.49 5.67
C ASP A 163 -2.61 -6.91 4.24
N LYS A 164 -2.94 -5.63 4.15
CA LYS A 164 -2.97 -4.89 2.87
C LYS A 164 -1.61 -4.85 2.17
N ASN A 165 -0.50 -4.87 2.92
CA ASN A 165 0.85 -4.89 2.35
C ASN A 165 1.11 -6.22 1.63
N ALA A 166 0.64 -7.34 2.18
CA ALA A 166 0.73 -8.65 1.56
C ALA A 166 -0.07 -8.70 0.25
N HIS A 167 -1.28 -8.12 0.22
CA HIS A 167 -2.01 -7.94 -1.03
C HIS A 167 -1.19 -7.14 -2.05
N TYR A 168 -0.56 -6.03 -1.67
CA TYR A 168 0.30 -5.27 -2.58
C TYR A 168 1.50 -6.08 -3.09
N ILE A 169 2.19 -6.83 -2.22
CA ILE A 169 3.34 -7.66 -2.57
C ILE A 169 2.94 -8.79 -3.54
N LEU A 170 1.79 -9.43 -3.32
CA LEU A 170 1.23 -10.43 -4.24
C LEU A 170 0.91 -9.79 -5.60
N GLY A 171 0.28 -8.61 -5.60
CA GLY A 171 0.03 -7.85 -6.82
C GLY A 171 1.29 -7.63 -7.65
N ASP A 172 2.40 -7.24 -7.00
CA ASP A 172 3.70 -7.05 -7.65
C ASP A 172 4.35 -8.36 -8.12
N ALA A 173 4.22 -9.43 -7.32
CA ALA A 173 4.72 -10.75 -7.69
C ALA A 173 4.03 -11.30 -8.94
N TYR A 174 2.70 -11.17 -9.02
CA TYR A 174 1.92 -11.57 -10.20
C TYR A 174 2.15 -10.64 -11.40
N ARG A 175 2.27 -9.33 -11.19
CA ARG A 175 2.61 -8.37 -12.25
C ARG A 175 3.94 -8.71 -12.93
N LYS A 176 4.97 -9.03 -12.14
CA LYS A 176 6.28 -9.45 -12.67
C LYS A 176 6.24 -10.75 -13.45
N LYS A 177 5.30 -11.66 -13.14
CA LYS A 177 5.07 -12.88 -13.93
C LYS A 177 4.37 -12.53 -15.24
N TRP A 178 3.32 -11.71 -15.18
CA TRP A 178 2.59 -11.21 -16.34
C TRP A 178 3.52 -10.48 -17.33
N GLU A 179 4.41 -9.61 -16.86
CA GLU A 179 5.37 -8.87 -17.70
C GLU A 179 6.35 -9.79 -18.47
N LYS A 180 6.51 -11.05 -18.04
CA LYS A 180 7.32 -12.06 -18.72
C LYS A 180 6.49 -12.96 -19.64
N CYS A 181 5.16 -12.84 -19.60
CA CYS A 181 4.26 -13.62 -20.43
C CYS A 181 4.08 -12.92 -21.77
N SER A 182 4.36 -13.62 -22.86
CA SER A 182 4.30 -13.11 -24.24
C SER A 182 2.94 -13.32 -24.91
N THR A 183 1.94 -13.83 -24.18
CA THR A 183 0.58 -14.11 -24.68
C THR A 183 -0.47 -13.23 -23.99
N GLU A 184 -1.45 -12.76 -24.75
CA GLU A 184 -2.50 -11.83 -24.29
C GLU A 184 -3.43 -12.41 -23.20
N VAL A 185 -3.54 -13.74 -23.09
CA VAL A 185 -4.35 -14.43 -22.07
C VAL A 185 -3.45 -14.86 -20.90
N CYS A 186 -3.14 -13.92 -20.01
CA CYS A 186 -2.33 -14.18 -18.83
C CYS A 186 -3.18 -14.10 -17.56
N SER A 187 -3.53 -15.24 -16.96
CA SER A 187 -4.27 -15.29 -15.68
C SER A 187 -3.56 -14.54 -14.55
N ASP A 188 -2.24 -14.40 -14.62
CA ASP A 188 -1.47 -13.62 -13.64
C ASP A 188 -1.79 -12.12 -13.71
N ARG A 189 -2.24 -11.60 -14.85
CA ARG A 189 -2.70 -10.20 -14.98
C ARG A 189 -3.93 -9.96 -14.09
N ASP A 190 -4.94 -10.81 -14.22
CA ASP A 190 -6.19 -10.66 -13.46
C ASP A 190 -5.94 -10.84 -11.96
N LEU A 191 -5.09 -11.79 -11.57
CA LEU A 191 -4.66 -11.93 -10.17
C LEU A 191 -3.93 -10.69 -9.67
N SER A 192 -3.05 -10.09 -10.48
CA SER A 192 -2.35 -8.85 -10.12
C SER A 192 -3.34 -7.72 -9.82
N PHE A 193 -4.32 -7.48 -10.72
CA PHE A 193 -5.37 -6.49 -10.49
C PHE A 193 -6.18 -6.79 -9.23
N GLN A 194 -6.64 -8.04 -9.05
CA GLN A 194 -7.41 -8.43 -7.87
C GLN A 194 -6.68 -8.14 -6.56
N HIS A 195 -5.38 -8.46 -6.48
CA HIS A 195 -4.58 -8.20 -5.29
C HIS A 195 -4.34 -6.70 -5.06
N TYR A 196 -4.04 -5.93 -6.12
CA TYR A 196 -3.91 -4.47 -5.99
C TYR A 196 -5.22 -3.80 -5.60
N GLU A 197 -6.36 -4.25 -6.12
CA GLU A 197 -7.69 -3.71 -5.80
C GLU A 197 -8.06 -3.97 -4.35
N LYS A 198 -7.79 -5.18 -3.83
CA LYS A 198 -7.97 -5.48 -2.40
C LYS A 198 -7.13 -4.56 -1.52
N ALA A 199 -5.82 -4.47 -1.79
CA ALA A 199 -4.93 -3.56 -1.05
C ALA A 199 -5.41 -2.09 -1.14
N ALA A 200 -5.87 -1.64 -2.31
CA ALA A 200 -6.36 -0.29 -2.52
C ALA A 200 -7.67 -0.01 -1.76
N MET A 201 -8.58 -0.97 -1.69
CA MET A 201 -9.82 -0.87 -0.89
C MET A 201 -9.56 -0.89 0.62
N GLU A 202 -8.40 -1.40 1.04
CA GLU A 202 -7.89 -1.36 2.42
C GLU A 202 -6.99 -0.13 2.67
N GLY A 203 -6.92 0.82 1.74
CA GLY A 203 -6.20 2.08 1.93
C GLY A 203 -4.70 2.05 1.60
N HIS A 204 -4.20 0.99 0.95
CA HIS A 204 -2.79 0.92 0.57
C HIS A 204 -2.43 1.93 -0.53
N ILE A 205 -1.69 2.98 -0.16
CA ILE A 205 -1.34 4.14 -0.99
C ILE A 205 -0.66 3.73 -2.30
N PHE A 206 0.35 2.85 -2.24
CA PHE A 206 1.09 2.44 -3.45
C PHE A 206 0.27 1.51 -4.34
N ALA A 207 -0.72 0.80 -3.81
CA ALA A 207 -1.61 -0.03 -4.62
C ALA A 207 -2.55 0.86 -5.42
N ARG A 208 -3.10 1.91 -4.78
CA ARG A 208 -3.87 2.97 -5.46
C ARG A 208 -3.06 3.61 -6.60
N PHE A 209 -1.85 4.06 -6.32
CA PHE A 209 -0.98 4.63 -7.36
C PHE A 209 -0.71 3.64 -8.49
N THR A 210 -0.39 2.39 -8.16
CA THR A 210 -0.09 1.35 -9.16
C THR A 210 -1.30 1.07 -10.05
N LEU A 211 -2.51 0.98 -9.47
CA LEU A 211 -3.74 0.86 -10.25
C LEU A 211 -3.94 2.05 -11.19
N GLY A 212 -3.69 3.28 -10.72
CA GLY A 212 -3.76 4.46 -11.59
C GLY A 212 -2.84 4.35 -12.82
N VAL A 213 -1.61 3.88 -12.62
CA VAL A 213 -0.67 3.63 -13.73
C VAL A 213 -1.16 2.51 -14.66
N LEU A 214 -1.70 1.43 -14.11
CA LEU A 214 -2.21 0.31 -14.89
C LEU A 214 -3.46 0.72 -15.70
N GLU A 215 -4.41 1.45 -15.10
CA GLU A 215 -5.57 1.99 -15.82
C GLU A 215 -5.17 2.91 -16.96
N CYS A 216 -4.15 3.76 -16.77
CA CYS A 216 -3.61 4.57 -17.85
C CYS A 216 -3.11 3.72 -19.03
N LYS A 217 -2.42 2.60 -18.76
CA LYS A 217 -1.94 1.68 -19.80
C LYS A 217 -3.07 0.99 -20.55
N GLU A 218 -4.18 0.72 -19.86
CA GLU A 218 -5.41 0.13 -20.44
C GLU A 218 -6.30 1.18 -21.14
N GLY A 219 -5.94 2.46 -21.08
CA GLY A 219 -6.70 3.56 -21.68
C GLY A 219 -7.87 4.07 -20.83
N HIS A 220 -8.08 3.55 -19.61
CA HIS A 220 -9.12 3.99 -18.69
C HIS A 220 -8.72 5.27 -17.92
N ARG A 221 -8.57 6.39 -18.64
CA ARG A 221 -8.05 7.65 -18.06
C ARG A 221 -8.90 8.20 -16.91
N ASP A 222 -10.20 8.00 -16.93
CA ASP A 222 -11.14 8.41 -15.89
C ASP A 222 -10.93 7.63 -14.58
N LEU A 223 -10.73 6.32 -14.68
CA LEU A 223 -10.42 5.46 -13.53
C LEU A 223 -9.01 5.73 -13.00
N ALA A 224 -8.06 5.96 -13.91
CA ALA A 224 -6.69 6.33 -13.53
C ALA A 224 -6.67 7.61 -12.69
N LEU A 225 -7.38 8.64 -13.14
CA LEU A 225 -7.51 9.91 -12.42
C LEU A 225 -8.08 9.69 -11.01
N GLN A 226 -9.15 8.92 -10.86
CA GLN A 226 -9.74 8.62 -9.55
C GLN A 226 -8.75 7.92 -8.61
N HIS A 227 -8.01 6.92 -9.10
CA HIS A 227 -6.96 6.26 -8.33
C HIS A 227 -5.85 7.22 -7.88
N PHE A 228 -5.43 8.14 -8.76
CA PHE A 228 -4.43 9.14 -8.43
C PHE A 228 -4.95 10.18 -7.44
N LEU A 229 -6.19 10.66 -7.58
CA LEU A 229 -6.80 11.58 -6.62
C LEU A 229 -6.84 10.98 -5.21
N ILE A 230 -7.29 9.73 -5.07
CA ILE A 230 -7.34 9.04 -3.76
C ILE A 230 -5.94 8.93 -3.13
N SER A 231 -4.93 8.52 -3.88
CA SER A 231 -3.57 8.38 -3.35
C SER A 231 -2.87 9.72 -3.13
N ALA A 232 -3.16 10.74 -3.93
CA ALA A 232 -2.68 12.11 -3.74
C ALA A 232 -3.24 12.72 -2.46
N LYS A 233 -4.55 12.52 -2.18
CA LYS A 233 -5.19 12.89 -0.91
C LYS A 233 -4.52 12.23 0.31
N MET A 234 -3.91 11.06 0.12
CA MET A 234 -3.12 10.41 1.17
C MET A 234 -1.66 10.90 1.25
N GLY A 235 -1.29 11.93 0.47
CA GLY A 235 0.04 12.54 0.44
C GLY A 235 1.02 11.97 -0.60
N HIS A 236 0.58 11.12 -1.54
CA HIS A 236 1.50 10.50 -2.51
C HIS A 236 1.88 11.45 -3.65
N LYS A 237 3.13 11.93 -3.63
CA LYS A 237 3.65 12.94 -4.57
C LYS A 237 3.50 12.54 -6.04
N LEU A 238 3.92 11.33 -6.41
CA LEU A 238 3.85 10.91 -7.82
C LEU A 238 2.40 10.79 -8.32
N SER A 239 1.45 10.49 -7.43
CA SER A 239 0.03 10.53 -7.80
C SER A 239 -0.42 11.96 -8.08
N MET A 240 -0.04 12.91 -7.23
CA MET A 240 -0.36 14.33 -7.44
C MET A 240 0.25 14.85 -8.76
N ASP A 241 1.47 14.43 -9.09
CA ASP A 241 2.09 14.79 -10.36
C ASP A 241 1.32 14.19 -11.56
N ASN A 242 0.83 12.94 -11.45
CA ASN A 242 -0.02 12.33 -12.47
C ASN A 242 -1.41 12.99 -12.59
N VAL A 243 -2.01 13.46 -11.48
CA VAL A 243 -3.25 14.24 -11.51
C VAL A 243 -3.05 15.48 -12.38
N LYS A 244 -1.96 16.24 -12.16
CA LYS A 244 -1.64 17.44 -12.96
C LYS A 244 -1.47 17.13 -14.44
N ILE A 245 -0.76 16.04 -14.76
CA ILE A 245 -0.54 15.59 -16.14
C ILE A 245 -1.89 15.25 -16.82
N LEU A 246 -2.76 14.51 -16.14
CA LEU A 246 -4.04 14.09 -16.72
C LEU A 246 -5.04 15.24 -16.91
N LEU A 247 -4.95 16.28 -16.07
CA LEU A 247 -5.88 17.40 -16.02
C LEU A 247 -5.40 18.65 -16.78
N THR A 248 -4.32 18.55 -17.54
CA THR A 248 -3.82 19.67 -18.35
C THR A 248 -4.80 20.01 -19.50
N GLY A 249 -5.30 21.26 -19.57
CA GLY A 249 -5.94 21.80 -20.79
C GLY A 249 -7.34 22.42 -20.70
N SER A 250 -7.97 22.59 -19.52
CA SER A 250 -9.28 23.28 -19.39
C SER A 250 -9.51 23.94 -18.02
N ILE A 251 -10.43 24.91 -17.93
CA ILE A 251 -10.78 25.60 -16.66
C ILE A 251 -11.45 24.66 -15.65
N ALA A 252 -12.30 23.74 -16.11
CA ALA A 252 -12.97 22.77 -15.24
C ALA A 252 -11.97 21.80 -14.57
N THR A 253 -10.85 21.55 -15.23
CA THR A 253 -9.79 20.67 -14.71
C THR A 253 -8.84 21.41 -13.76
N GLU A 254 -8.81 22.75 -13.79
CA GLU A 254 -8.05 23.58 -12.83
C GLU A 254 -8.65 23.55 -11.42
N ALA A 255 -9.97 23.61 -11.29
CA ALA A 255 -10.64 23.55 -9.99
C ALA A 255 -10.37 22.21 -9.27
N ILE A 256 -10.49 21.10 -9.99
CA ILE A 256 -10.18 19.76 -9.47
C ILE A 256 -8.70 19.65 -9.07
N CYS A 257 -7.78 20.19 -9.89
CA CYS A 257 -6.36 20.22 -9.54
C CYS A 257 -6.09 21.01 -8.26
N ALA A 258 -6.75 22.16 -8.09
CA ALA A 258 -6.56 23.02 -6.92
C ALA A 258 -7.04 22.33 -5.63
N GLU A 259 -8.22 21.71 -5.67
CA GLU A 259 -8.74 20.92 -4.54
C GLU A 259 -7.81 19.76 -4.20
N ALA A 260 -7.40 18.97 -5.21
CA ALA A 260 -6.49 17.85 -5.01
C ALA A 260 -5.13 18.29 -4.45
N LEU A 261 -4.62 19.45 -4.87
CA LEU A 261 -3.37 20.00 -4.37
C LEU A 261 -3.50 20.41 -2.90
N GLN A 262 -4.60 21.06 -2.53
CA GLN A 262 -4.86 21.46 -1.14
C GLN A 262 -4.95 20.24 -0.22
N GLU A 263 -5.69 19.19 -0.61
CA GLU A 263 -5.78 17.95 0.17
C GLU A 263 -4.42 17.25 0.29
N TYR A 264 -3.65 17.20 -0.79
CA TYR A 264 -2.28 16.66 -0.78
C TYR A 264 -1.37 17.45 0.16
N GLU A 265 -1.41 18.78 0.13
CA GLU A 265 -0.58 19.63 0.99
C GLU A 265 -0.91 19.45 2.46
N ALA A 266 -2.20 19.39 2.82
CA ALA A 266 -2.64 19.09 4.18
C ALA A 266 -2.15 17.72 4.65
N ALA A 267 -2.26 16.69 3.80
CA ALA A 267 -1.76 15.35 4.13
C ALA A 267 -0.23 15.32 4.32
N VAL A 268 0.51 16.12 3.54
CA VAL A 268 1.95 16.27 3.71
C VAL A 268 2.28 16.96 5.04
N GLU A 269 1.58 18.04 5.37
CA GLU A 269 1.75 18.78 6.62
C GLU A 269 1.52 17.87 7.84
N ASP A 270 0.46 17.06 7.84
CA ASP A 270 0.14 16.09 8.90
C ASP A 270 1.24 15.02 9.11
N MET A 271 2.07 14.77 8.08
CA MET A 271 3.22 13.87 8.16
C MET A 271 4.51 14.55 8.65
N THR A 272 4.53 15.86 8.84
CA THR A 272 5.74 16.57 9.28
C THR A 272 5.82 16.72 10.79
N SER A 273 7.05 16.84 11.31
CA SER A 273 7.31 17.29 12.68
C SER A 273 8.78 17.67 12.80
N THR A 274 9.14 18.52 13.76
CA THR A 274 10.53 18.94 13.99
C THR A 274 11.48 17.75 14.13
N SER A 275 11.09 16.72 14.90
CA SER A 275 11.94 15.53 15.07
C SER A 275 12.09 14.70 13.78
N ARG A 276 11.08 14.68 12.91
CA ARG A 276 11.17 13.99 11.60
C ARG A 276 12.12 14.73 10.66
N GLU A 277 12.05 16.07 10.63
CA GLU A 277 12.97 16.89 9.84
C GLU A 277 14.42 16.75 10.31
N GLU A 278 14.66 16.78 11.63
CA GLU A 278 15.98 16.50 12.19
C GLU A 278 16.49 15.10 11.80
N ALA A 279 15.63 14.08 11.89
CA ALA A 279 16.01 12.72 11.53
C ALA A 279 16.28 12.56 10.03
N LYS A 280 15.56 13.30 9.18
CA LYS A 280 15.78 13.35 7.73
C LYS A 280 17.14 13.96 7.40
N GLN A 281 17.51 15.07 8.05
CA GLN A 281 18.84 15.69 7.90
C GLN A 281 19.97 14.77 8.36
N MET A 282 19.75 13.99 9.42
CA MET A 282 20.73 13.01 9.90
C MET A 282 20.92 11.83 8.94
N GLY A 283 19.91 11.51 8.13
CA GLY A 283 19.94 10.40 7.17
C GLY A 283 19.49 9.07 7.77
N ALA A 284 18.74 8.29 6.97
CA ALA A 284 18.11 7.05 7.43
C ALA A 284 19.10 5.99 7.92
N GLU A 285 20.28 5.88 7.31
CA GLU A 285 21.31 4.90 7.73
C GLU A 285 21.83 5.17 9.15
N ASN A 286 22.07 6.44 9.46
CA ASN A 286 22.49 6.86 10.79
C ASN A 286 21.40 6.57 11.84
N ILE A 287 20.13 6.83 11.52
CA ILE A 287 19.01 6.50 12.40
C ILE A 287 18.89 4.99 12.60
N ARG A 288 19.05 4.19 11.55
CA ARG A 288 18.98 2.72 11.61
C ARG A 288 20.04 2.11 12.50
N SER A 289 21.24 2.69 12.53
CA SER A 289 22.35 2.26 13.41
C SER A 289 22.05 2.36 14.91
N PHE A 290 20.95 3.03 15.30
CA PHE A 290 20.53 3.08 16.69
C PHE A 290 19.78 1.84 17.16
N ILE A 291 19.32 0.99 16.23
CA ILE A 291 18.46 -0.17 16.49
C ILE A 291 19.10 -1.48 16.00
N ILE A 292 19.99 -1.41 15.00
CA ILE A 292 20.72 -2.54 14.39
C ILE A 292 22.19 -2.45 14.82
#